data_AF-A0A9P4LEZ1-F1
#
_entry.id   AF-A0A9P4LEZ1-F1
#
_cell.length_a   1.000
_cell.length_b   1.000
_cell.length_c   1.000
_cell.angle_alpha   90.00
_cell.angle_beta   90.00
_cell.angle_gamma   90.00
#
_symmetry.space_group_name_H-M   'P 1'
#
loop_
_entity.id
_entity.type
_entity.pdbx_description
1 polymer ?
#
loop_
_entity_poly.entity_id
_entity_poly.type
_entity_poly.pdbx_seq_one_letter_code
_entity_poly.pdbx_strand_id
1 'polypeptide(L)'
;MPSLLEDPVTNILWQRVQNLSSYENQAQSFWHHVYTKEFFPERSYVVDYEEPPIEEEQGKRKVDQIVSQLVPDWGTLYILLFHEIKRNEISNADLEWVENQAYLACESYCKKHDIGVMYAQTSVGTRARFFVYKPGSWEPTDGRQLADWDAYLEFGDRESEKEILGMIKHIKKQGPALPKITWVWDQTRQKHYYLTPIYYIYEDGSKIVRK
;
A
#
# COMPACT_ATOMS: atom_id res chain seq x y z
N MET A 1 -11.75 13.00 15.72
CA MET A 1 -12.27 11.68 15.32
C MET A 1 -12.30 10.84 16.59
N PRO A 2 -13.38 10.10 16.88
CA PRO A 2 -13.35 9.10 17.96
C PRO A 2 -12.26 8.07 17.67
N SER A 3 -11.72 7.45 18.71
CA SER A 3 -10.71 6.39 18.54
C SER A 3 -11.39 5.15 17.94
N LEU A 4 -10.73 4.47 17.02
CA LEU A 4 -11.21 3.18 16.54
C LEU A 4 -11.13 2.10 17.62
N LEU A 5 -10.33 2.31 18.67
CA LEU A 5 -10.31 1.42 19.83
C LEU A 5 -11.56 1.54 20.73
N GLU A 6 -12.48 2.48 20.44
CA GLU A 6 -13.83 2.49 21.03
C GLU A 6 -14.72 1.37 20.44
N ASP A 7 -14.40 0.87 19.23
CA ASP A 7 -15.03 -0.33 18.68
C ASP A 7 -14.51 -1.60 19.40
N PRO A 8 -15.40 -2.47 19.93
CA PRO A 8 -14.99 -3.64 20.68
C PRO A 8 -14.10 -4.62 19.90
N VAL A 9 -14.32 -4.79 18.60
CA VAL A 9 -13.55 -5.77 17.80
C VAL A 9 -12.14 -5.24 17.56
N THR A 10 -12.03 -3.98 17.16
CA THR A 10 -10.75 -3.29 16.96
C THR A 10 -9.95 -3.28 18.26
N ASN A 11 -10.60 -2.99 19.39
CA ASN A 11 -9.97 -3.04 20.71
C ASN A 11 -9.41 -4.43 21.06
N ILE A 12 -10.19 -5.50 20.83
CA ILE A 12 -9.75 -6.88 21.09
C ILE A 12 -8.54 -7.25 20.22
N LEU A 13 -8.56 -6.89 18.93
CA LEU A 13 -7.44 -7.15 18.04
C LEU A 13 -6.19 -6.38 18.49
N TRP A 14 -6.34 -5.11 18.84
CA TRP A 14 -5.25 -4.30 19.40
C TRP A 14 -4.66 -4.93 20.67
N GLN A 15 -5.51 -5.33 21.63
CA GLN A 15 -5.05 -5.98 22.87
C GLN A 15 -4.27 -7.27 22.61
N ARG A 16 -4.65 -8.06 21.60
CA ARG A 16 -3.92 -9.28 21.22
C ARG A 16 -2.51 -8.98 20.73
N VAL A 17 -2.31 -7.87 20.02
CA VAL A 17 -0.98 -7.43 19.56
C VAL A 17 -0.12 -6.95 20.72
N GLN A 18 -0.72 -6.31 21.73
CA GLN A 18 0.02 -5.83 22.91
C GLN A 18 0.60 -6.95 23.79
N ASN A 19 0.14 -8.19 23.63
CA ASN A 19 0.71 -9.31 24.36
C ASN A 19 2.15 -9.58 23.88
N LEU A 20 3.11 -9.59 24.81
CA LEU A 20 4.55 -9.78 24.54
C LEU A 20 4.85 -11.12 23.84
N SER A 21 4.03 -12.14 24.05
CA SER A 21 4.14 -13.43 23.37
C SER A 21 3.32 -13.51 22.08
N SER A 22 2.88 -12.37 21.52
CA SER A 22 2.07 -12.36 20.31
C SER A 22 2.90 -12.73 19.08
N TYR A 23 2.26 -13.48 18.19
CA TYR A 23 2.81 -13.82 16.88
C TYR A 23 2.53 -12.70 15.89
N GLU A 24 3.34 -12.61 14.83
CA GLU A 24 3.23 -11.60 13.76
C GLU A 24 1.83 -11.56 13.12
N ASN A 25 1.16 -12.70 13.02
CA ASN A 25 -0.20 -12.81 12.47
C ASN A 25 -1.26 -12.00 13.25
N GLN A 26 -1.03 -11.68 14.53
CA GLN A 26 -1.93 -10.82 15.30
C GLN A 26 -1.86 -9.38 14.80
N ALA A 27 -0.65 -8.87 14.54
CA ALA A 27 -0.45 -7.54 13.97
C ALA A 27 -1.04 -7.47 12.56
N GLN A 28 -0.80 -8.48 11.73
CA GLN A 28 -1.41 -8.59 10.40
C GLN A 28 -2.95 -8.59 10.46
N SER A 29 -3.54 -9.34 11.38
CA SER A 29 -5.00 -9.39 11.57
C SER A 29 -5.57 -8.04 12.00
N PHE A 30 -4.89 -7.33 12.90
CA PHE A 30 -5.27 -6.00 13.34
C PHE A 30 -5.28 -5.01 12.16
N TRP A 31 -4.17 -4.91 11.42
CA TRP A 31 -4.06 -3.97 10.30
C TRP A 31 -5.03 -4.31 9.16
N HIS A 32 -5.22 -5.59 8.86
CA HIS A 32 -6.20 -6.01 7.88
C HIS A 32 -7.63 -5.63 8.28
N HIS A 33 -7.96 -5.73 9.56
CA HIS A 33 -9.26 -5.29 10.06
C HIS A 33 -9.44 -3.78 9.88
N VAL A 34 -8.44 -2.98 10.27
CA VAL A 34 -8.43 -1.53 10.08
C VAL A 34 -8.62 -1.18 8.60
N TYR A 35 -7.89 -1.82 7.69
CA TYR A 35 -8.05 -1.58 6.25
C TYR A 35 -9.42 -1.99 5.73
N THR A 36 -9.87 -3.21 5.98
CA THR A 36 -11.08 -3.75 5.33
C THR A 36 -12.38 -3.24 5.93
N LYS A 37 -12.38 -2.80 7.19
CA LYS A 37 -13.60 -2.33 7.87
C LYS A 37 -13.73 -0.81 7.89
N GLU A 38 -12.61 -0.10 8.09
CA GLU A 38 -12.66 1.35 8.28
C GLU A 38 -12.32 2.12 7.01
N PHE A 39 -11.29 1.68 6.28
CA PHE A 39 -10.74 2.51 5.20
C PHE A 39 -11.13 2.05 3.81
N PHE A 40 -11.23 0.76 3.54
CA PHE A 40 -11.44 0.21 2.21
C PHE A 40 -12.61 -0.80 2.17
N PRO A 41 -13.79 -0.48 2.73
CA PRO A 41 -14.93 -1.40 2.71
C PRO A 41 -15.59 -1.54 1.33
N GLU A 42 -15.29 -0.64 0.39
CA GLU A 42 -15.93 -0.65 -0.94
C GLU A 42 -15.37 -1.74 -1.84
N ARG A 43 -16.24 -2.30 -2.70
CA ARG A 43 -15.88 -3.38 -3.65
C ARG A 43 -14.85 -2.98 -4.71
N SER A 44 -14.52 -1.70 -4.83
CA SER A 44 -13.46 -1.22 -5.71
C SER A 44 -12.06 -1.43 -5.12
N TYR A 45 -11.95 -1.81 -3.85
CA TYR A 45 -10.68 -2.06 -3.19
C TYR A 45 -10.49 -3.54 -2.90
N VAL A 46 -9.23 -3.96 -2.88
CA VAL A 46 -8.81 -5.30 -2.47
C VAL A 46 -7.70 -5.13 -1.45
N VAL A 47 -7.80 -5.83 -0.33
CA VAL A 47 -6.75 -5.91 0.69
C VAL A 47 -6.31 -7.36 0.73
N ASP A 48 -5.14 -7.64 0.17
CA ASP A 48 -4.63 -9.00 0.05
C ASP A 48 -3.52 -9.23 1.07
N TYR A 49 -3.50 -10.46 1.61
CA TYR A 49 -2.32 -11.05 2.23
C TYR A 49 -1.55 -11.76 1.14
N GLU A 50 -0.22 -11.62 1.11
CA GLU A 50 0.73 -12.34 0.23
C GLU A 50 0.21 -12.75 -1.17
N GLU A 51 0.71 -12.14 -2.25
CA GLU A 51 0.65 -12.83 -3.56
C GLU A 51 1.59 -14.06 -3.53
N PRO A 52 1.15 -15.24 -3.99
CA PRO A 52 2.05 -16.37 -4.18
C PRO A 52 3.12 -16.02 -5.23
N PRO A 53 4.39 -16.44 -5.04
CA PRO A 53 5.44 -16.18 -6.02
C PRO A 53 5.07 -16.82 -7.36
N ILE A 54 5.17 -16.05 -8.44
CA ILE A 54 5.11 -16.58 -9.80
C ILE A 54 6.33 -17.49 -9.99
N GLU A 55 6.11 -18.76 -10.36
CA GLU A 55 7.16 -19.80 -10.46
C GLU A 55 8.36 -19.40 -11.33
N GLU A 56 8.14 -18.50 -12.29
CA GLU A 56 9.13 -18.01 -13.25
C GLU A 56 10.15 -17.03 -12.64
N GLU A 57 9.85 -16.46 -11.47
CA GLU A 57 10.73 -15.56 -10.75
C GLU A 57 11.15 -16.18 -9.42
N GLN A 58 12.07 -17.15 -9.48
CA GLN A 58 12.72 -17.77 -8.32
C GLN A 58 13.11 -16.71 -7.27
N GLY A 59 12.33 -16.62 -6.19
CA GLY A 59 12.68 -15.90 -4.96
C GLY A 59 12.32 -14.41 -4.86
N LYS A 60 11.32 -13.89 -5.58
CA LYS A 60 10.94 -12.47 -5.40
C LYS A 60 10.00 -12.21 -4.23
N ARG A 61 10.30 -11.10 -3.56
CA ARG A 61 9.91 -10.67 -2.22
C ARG A 61 8.41 -10.60 -2.01
N LYS A 62 7.96 -11.15 -0.89
CA LYS A 62 6.60 -11.05 -0.38
C LYS A 62 6.50 -9.82 0.50
N VAL A 63 5.56 -8.94 0.19
CA VAL A 63 5.09 -7.91 1.12
C VAL A 63 3.97 -8.53 1.94
N ASP A 64 3.92 -8.25 3.24
CA ASP A 64 2.92 -8.86 4.13
C ASP A 64 1.48 -8.52 3.72
N GLN A 65 1.21 -7.26 3.36
CA GLN A 65 -0.11 -6.80 2.92
C GLN A 65 -0.03 -5.79 1.77
N ILE A 66 -1.05 -5.84 0.91
CA ILE A 66 -1.20 -4.94 -0.23
C ILE A 66 -2.61 -4.39 -0.24
N VAL A 67 -2.76 -3.07 -0.39
CA VAL A 67 -4.04 -2.44 -0.72
C VAL A 67 -4.02 -2.04 -2.18
N SER A 68 -5.01 -2.51 -2.94
CA SER A 68 -5.18 -2.21 -4.36
C SER A 68 -6.55 -1.62 -4.66
N GLN A 69 -6.66 -0.86 -5.75
CA GLN A 69 -7.92 -0.33 -6.25
C GLN A 69 -8.13 -0.70 -7.72
N LEU A 70 -9.34 -1.14 -8.04
CA LEU A 70 -9.79 -1.30 -9.41
C LEU A 70 -9.92 0.08 -10.06
N VAL A 71 -9.14 0.30 -11.12
CA VAL A 71 -9.20 1.52 -11.91
C VAL A 71 -10.02 1.22 -13.17
N PRO A 72 -11.29 1.65 -13.27
CA PRO A 72 -12.21 1.18 -14.32
C PRO A 72 -11.72 1.48 -15.74
N ASP A 73 -11.07 2.63 -15.94
CA ASP A 73 -10.54 3.00 -17.25
C ASP A 73 -9.37 2.12 -17.68
N TRP A 74 -8.59 1.62 -16.72
CA TRP A 74 -7.51 0.69 -17.00
C TRP A 74 -7.98 -0.77 -17.03
N GLY A 75 -9.11 -1.06 -16.38
CA GLY A 75 -9.68 -2.41 -16.29
C GLY A 75 -8.85 -3.35 -15.41
N THR A 76 -8.01 -2.82 -14.52
CA THR A 76 -7.16 -3.65 -13.65
C THR A 76 -6.99 -3.02 -12.27
N LEU A 77 -6.40 -3.80 -11.36
CA LEU A 77 -6.03 -3.37 -10.03
C LEU A 77 -4.67 -2.64 -10.07
N TYR A 78 -4.61 -1.47 -9.44
CA TYR A 78 -3.35 -0.80 -9.15
C TYR A 78 -3.13 -0.71 -7.65
N ILE A 79 -1.88 -0.88 -7.23
CA ILE A 79 -1.51 -0.86 -5.83
C ILE A 79 -1.54 0.59 -5.33
N LEU A 80 -2.16 0.79 -4.19
CA LEU A 80 -2.21 2.04 -3.44
C LEU A 80 -1.11 2.10 -2.38
N LEU A 81 -0.96 0.98 -1.65
CA LEU A 81 -0.15 0.89 -0.46
C LEU A 81 0.46 -0.50 -0.36
N PHE A 82 1.79 -0.54 -0.22
CA PHE A 82 2.49 -1.71 0.30
C PHE A 82 2.59 -1.60 1.82
N HIS A 83 2.42 -2.71 2.53
CA HIS A 83 2.53 -2.71 3.98
C HIS A 83 3.36 -3.90 4.48
N GLU A 84 4.53 -3.59 5.04
CA GLU A 84 5.38 -4.56 5.73
C GLU A 84 5.11 -4.55 7.24
N ILE A 85 4.92 -5.73 7.82
CA ILE A 85 4.41 -5.92 9.18
C ILE A 85 5.38 -6.81 9.96
N LYS A 86 5.72 -6.36 11.16
CA LYS A 86 6.50 -7.14 12.13
C LYS A 86 5.73 -7.24 13.43
N ARG A 87 6.07 -8.26 14.23
CA ARG A 87 5.57 -8.42 15.61
C ARG A 87 5.95 -7.23 16.50
N ASN A 88 5.35 -7.12 17.68
CA ASN A 88 5.46 -5.95 18.57
C ASN A 88 6.89 -5.66 19.10
N GLU A 89 7.82 -6.61 18.99
CA GLU A 89 9.21 -6.45 19.42
C GLU A 89 10.20 -6.96 18.38
N ILE A 90 11.02 -6.04 17.87
CA ILE A 90 12.10 -6.31 16.92
C ILE A 90 13.34 -5.47 17.26
N SER A 91 14.50 -5.84 16.72
CA SER A 91 15.73 -5.05 16.89
C SER A 91 15.78 -3.83 15.95
N ASN A 92 16.70 -2.88 16.18
CA ASN A 92 16.93 -1.78 15.24
C ASN A 92 17.34 -2.26 13.84
N ALA A 93 18.12 -3.33 13.77
CA ALA A 93 18.52 -3.93 12.50
C ALA A 93 17.31 -4.49 11.75
N ASP A 94 16.34 -5.09 12.47
CA ASP A 94 15.08 -5.54 11.88
C ASP A 94 14.20 -4.36 11.44
N LEU A 95 14.26 -3.23 12.15
CA LEU A 95 13.55 -2.00 11.78
C LEU A 95 14.09 -1.43 10.45
N GLU A 96 15.40 -1.30 10.32
CA GLU A 96 16.06 -0.92 9.06
C GLU A 96 15.69 -1.90 7.94
N TRP A 97 15.68 -3.19 8.26
CA TRP A 97 15.35 -4.23 7.29
C TRP A 97 13.90 -4.13 6.81
N VAL A 98 12.92 -3.89 7.69
CA VAL A 98 11.50 -3.77 7.30
C VAL A 98 11.25 -2.53 6.45
N GLU A 99 11.87 -1.39 6.77
CA GLU A 99 11.81 -0.19 5.93
C GLU A 99 12.44 -0.45 4.54
N ASN A 100 13.54 -1.18 4.48
CA ASN A 100 14.20 -1.53 3.23
C ASN A 100 13.38 -2.52 2.38
N GLN A 101 12.65 -3.48 2.98
CA GLN A 101 11.74 -4.35 2.21
C GLN A 101 10.63 -3.54 1.54
N ALA A 102 10.01 -2.62 2.28
CA ALA A 102 8.98 -1.74 1.76
C ALA A 102 9.51 -0.85 0.62
N TYR A 103 10.72 -0.28 0.78
CA TYR A 103 11.41 0.45 -0.28
C TYR A 103 11.55 -0.39 -1.56
N LEU A 104 12.08 -1.61 -1.43
CA LEU A 104 12.36 -2.48 -2.57
C LEU A 104 11.07 -2.94 -3.27
N ALA A 105 9.98 -3.14 -2.54
CA ALA A 105 8.67 -3.43 -3.11
C ALA A 105 8.17 -2.26 -3.96
N CYS A 106 8.21 -1.04 -3.42
CA CYS A 106 7.86 0.18 -4.15
C CYS A 106 8.73 0.38 -5.40
N GLU A 107 10.05 0.25 -5.28
CA GLU A 107 10.99 0.41 -6.40
C GLU A 107 10.71 -0.57 -7.52
N SER A 108 10.55 -1.86 -7.18
CA SER A 108 10.24 -2.92 -8.12
C SER A 108 8.93 -2.67 -8.86
N TYR A 109 7.87 -2.31 -8.12
CA TYR A 109 6.55 -2.02 -8.69
C TYR A 109 6.57 -0.80 -9.61
N CYS A 110 7.16 0.31 -9.16
CA CYS A 110 7.31 1.52 -9.97
C CYS A 110 8.08 1.27 -11.26
N LYS A 111 9.18 0.52 -11.20
CA LYS A 111 9.99 0.18 -12.37
C LYS A 111 9.24 -0.72 -13.36
N LYS A 112 8.51 -1.73 -12.85
CA LYS A 112 7.77 -2.69 -13.68
C LYS A 112 6.56 -2.04 -14.38
N HIS A 113 5.90 -1.10 -13.71
CA HIS A 113 4.63 -0.54 -14.17
C HIS A 113 4.72 0.92 -14.63
N ASP A 114 5.91 1.51 -14.68
CA ASP A 114 6.14 2.93 -15.05
C ASP A 114 5.30 3.92 -14.21
N ILE A 115 5.28 3.68 -12.89
CA ILE A 115 4.50 4.46 -11.91
C ILE A 115 5.41 5.49 -11.23
N GLY A 116 4.92 6.74 -11.16
CA GLY A 116 5.72 7.88 -10.68
C GLY A 116 5.75 8.07 -9.15
N VAL A 117 4.81 7.48 -8.41
CA VAL A 117 4.75 7.58 -6.94
C VAL A 117 4.09 6.35 -6.34
N MET A 118 4.60 5.89 -5.21
CA MET A 118 4.00 4.80 -4.42
C MET A 118 4.06 5.13 -2.94
N TYR A 119 3.04 4.68 -2.21
CA TYR A 119 3.04 4.77 -0.75
C TYR A 119 3.39 3.41 -0.15
N ALA A 120 4.04 3.49 1.01
CA ALA A 120 4.33 2.34 1.82
C ALA A 120 4.03 2.65 3.29
N GLN A 121 3.61 1.61 4.01
CA GLN A 121 3.53 1.59 5.45
C GLN A 121 4.49 0.51 5.94
N THR A 122 5.15 0.78 7.05
CA THR A 122 5.76 -0.27 7.85
C THR A 122 5.16 -0.23 9.24
N SER A 123 5.05 -1.39 9.89
CA SER A 123 4.54 -1.46 11.25
C SER A 123 5.25 -2.49 12.11
N VAL A 124 5.41 -2.15 13.39
CA VAL A 124 5.89 -3.05 14.45
C VAL A 124 4.77 -3.18 15.47
N GLY A 125 4.11 -4.33 15.49
CA GLY A 125 2.85 -4.50 16.21
C GLY A 125 1.80 -3.52 15.65
N THR A 126 1.30 -2.65 16.52
CA THR A 126 0.35 -1.59 16.16
C THR A 126 1.02 -0.23 15.94
N ARG A 127 2.34 -0.13 16.08
CA ARG A 127 3.04 1.10 15.70
C ARG A 127 3.19 1.16 14.19
N ALA A 128 2.99 2.32 13.57
CA ALA A 128 3.12 2.50 12.14
C ALA A 128 3.92 3.73 11.75
N ARG A 129 4.55 3.64 10.58
CA ARG A 129 5.21 4.74 9.91
C ARG A 129 4.94 4.68 8.41
N PHE A 130 4.82 5.84 7.77
CA PHE A 130 4.44 5.95 6.37
C PHE A 130 5.55 6.60 5.55
N PHE A 131 5.65 6.16 4.29
CA PHE A 131 6.70 6.55 3.37
C PHE A 131 6.12 6.84 1.99
N VAL A 132 6.82 7.70 1.26
CA VAL A 132 6.58 7.96 -0.15
C VAL A 132 7.80 7.56 -0.95
N TYR A 133 7.60 6.66 -1.89
CA TYR A 133 8.57 6.34 -2.92
C TYR A 133 8.27 7.14 -4.18
N LYS A 134 9.31 7.69 -4.79
CA LYS A 134 9.33 8.17 -6.17
C LYS A 134 10.56 7.58 -6.85
N PRO A 135 10.60 7.39 -8.18
CA PRO A 135 11.81 6.92 -8.85
C PRO A 135 13.05 7.73 -8.43
N GLY A 136 13.97 7.08 -7.72
CA GLY A 136 15.20 7.69 -7.19
C GLY A 136 15.08 8.39 -5.83
N SER A 137 13.93 8.33 -5.15
CA SER A 137 13.73 8.89 -3.80
C SER A 137 12.88 7.98 -2.89
N TRP A 138 13.26 7.94 -1.62
CA TRP A 138 12.57 7.24 -0.54
C TRP A 138 12.51 8.14 0.69
N GLU A 139 11.33 8.63 1.01
CA GLU A 139 11.13 9.68 2.01
C GLU A 139 10.08 9.26 3.04
N PRO A 140 10.43 9.25 4.34
CA PRO A 140 9.44 9.18 5.40
C PRO A 140 8.52 10.40 5.36
N THR A 141 7.22 10.19 5.54
CA THR A 141 6.21 11.26 5.49
C THR A 141 6.33 12.26 6.64
N ASP A 142 6.98 11.86 7.74
CA ASP A 142 7.30 12.70 8.90
C ASP A 142 8.58 13.55 8.72
N GLY A 143 9.35 13.34 7.63
CA GLY A 143 10.60 14.06 7.35
C GLY A 143 11.77 13.72 8.27
N ARG A 144 11.65 12.70 9.13
CA ARG A 144 12.74 12.22 9.98
C ARG A 144 13.61 11.21 9.24
N GLN A 145 14.72 10.81 9.87
CA GLN A 145 15.63 9.81 9.33
C GLN A 145 15.02 8.40 9.29
N LEU A 146 15.57 7.52 8.47
CA LEU A 146 15.20 6.10 8.42
C LEU A 146 15.54 5.40 9.75
N ALA A 147 14.79 4.33 10.05
CA ALA A 147 14.92 3.52 11.25
C ALA A 147 14.90 4.31 12.58
N ASP A 148 14.09 5.37 12.62
CA ASP A 148 13.84 6.16 13.82
C ASP A 148 12.62 5.60 14.57
N TRP A 149 12.87 4.93 15.71
CA TRP A 149 11.79 4.40 16.55
C TRP A 149 10.83 5.47 17.04
N ASP A 150 11.31 6.68 17.31
CA ASP A 150 10.47 7.77 17.82
C ASP A 150 9.53 8.32 16.73
N ALA A 151 9.72 7.90 15.48
CA ALA A 151 8.85 8.22 14.36
C ALA A 151 7.71 7.20 14.17
N TYR A 152 7.77 6.04 14.84
CA TYR A 152 6.72 5.02 14.77
C TYR A 152 5.60 5.35 15.74
N LEU A 153 4.47 5.77 15.17
CA LEU A 153 3.29 6.23 15.90
C LEU A 153 2.50 5.03 16.42
N GLU A 154 2.16 5.04 17.72
CA GLU A 154 1.40 3.97 18.35
C GLU A 154 -0.10 4.10 18.10
N PHE A 155 -0.73 3.04 17.58
CA PHE A 155 -2.18 2.97 17.53
C PHE A 155 -2.73 2.82 18.96
N GLY A 156 -3.59 3.73 19.39
CA GLY A 156 -4.16 3.78 20.74
C GLY A 156 -3.63 4.92 21.61
N ASP A 157 -2.52 5.56 21.23
CA ASP A 157 -2.29 6.95 21.60
C ASP A 157 -3.16 7.84 20.70
N ARG A 158 -3.85 8.82 21.30
CA ARG A 158 -4.93 9.54 20.61
C ARG A 158 -4.44 10.39 19.44
N GLU A 159 -3.32 11.09 19.62
CA GLU A 159 -2.78 11.94 18.57
C GLU A 159 -2.05 11.09 17.51
N SER A 160 -1.29 10.08 17.94
CA SER A 160 -0.64 9.10 17.05
C SER A 160 -1.66 8.37 16.17
N GLU A 161 -2.75 7.85 16.76
CA GLU A 161 -3.82 7.20 16.01
C GLU A 161 -4.43 8.16 14.99
N LYS A 162 -4.76 9.39 15.39
CA LYS A 162 -5.32 10.39 14.49
C LYS A 162 -4.40 10.69 13.30
N GLU A 163 -3.08 10.71 13.49
CA GLU A 163 -2.09 10.87 12.43
C GLU A 163 -2.05 9.65 11.49
N ILE A 164 -1.99 8.43 12.05
CA ILE A 164 -2.05 7.18 11.28
C ILE A 164 -3.31 7.15 10.39
N LEU A 165 -4.48 7.38 10.99
CA LEU A 165 -5.75 7.41 10.27
C LEU A 165 -5.79 8.54 9.25
N GLY A 166 -5.18 9.69 9.55
CA GLY A 166 -5.04 10.81 8.62
C GLY A 166 -4.25 10.43 7.37
N MET A 167 -3.15 9.70 7.53
CA MET A 167 -2.32 9.23 6.42
C MET A 167 -3.02 8.18 5.56
N ILE A 168 -3.72 7.22 6.15
CA ILE A 168 -4.49 6.23 5.37
C ILE A 168 -5.59 6.93 4.56
N LYS A 169 -6.28 7.93 5.14
CA LYS A 169 -7.27 8.75 4.40
C LYS A 169 -6.63 9.56 3.29
N HIS A 170 -5.44 10.11 3.52
CA HIS A 170 -4.70 10.83 2.51
C HIS A 170 -4.39 9.91 1.32
N ILE A 171 -3.82 8.73 1.56
CA ILE A 171 -3.46 7.75 0.53
C ILE A 171 -4.70 7.32 -0.26
N LYS A 172 -5.79 6.96 0.43
CA LYS A 172 -7.06 6.62 -0.22
C LYS A 172 -7.59 7.75 -1.10
N LYS A 173 -7.48 9.00 -0.65
CA LYS A 173 -7.94 10.18 -1.40
C LYS A 173 -7.10 10.44 -2.66
N GLN A 174 -5.79 10.20 -2.61
CA GLN A 174 -4.92 10.38 -3.78
C GLN A 174 -5.22 9.35 -4.87
N GLY A 175 -5.64 8.14 -4.49
CA GLY A 175 -5.82 7.04 -5.43
C GLY A 175 -4.47 6.47 -5.89
N PRO A 176 -4.48 5.36 -6.66
CA PRO A 176 -3.26 4.78 -7.17
C PRO A 176 -2.68 5.71 -8.24
N ALA A 177 -1.35 5.82 -8.25
CA ALA A 177 -0.67 6.44 -9.37
C ALA A 177 -0.78 5.52 -10.59
N LEU A 178 -1.06 6.14 -11.73
CA LEU A 178 -1.27 5.43 -13.00
C LEU A 178 0.00 5.48 -13.84
N PRO A 179 0.25 4.49 -14.70
CA PRO A 179 1.37 4.51 -15.63
C PRO A 179 1.34 5.75 -16.54
N LYS A 180 2.51 6.19 -16.97
CA LYS A 180 2.60 7.30 -17.94
C LYS A 180 1.93 6.90 -19.26
N ILE A 181 0.99 7.73 -19.70
CA ILE A 181 0.32 7.52 -20.98
C ILE A 181 1.29 7.85 -22.12
N THR A 182 1.50 6.87 -22.99
CA THR A 182 2.20 7.05 -24.28
C THR A 182 1.19 6.92 -25.40
N TRP A 183 0.94 8.03 -26.10
CA TRP A 183 0.03 8.07 -27.24
C TRP A 183 0.69 7.49 -28.49
N VAL A 184 -0.05 6.64 -29.20
CA VAL A 184 0.32 5.97 -30.44
C VAL A 184 -0.68 6.33 -31.51
N TRP A 185 -0.21 6.61 -32.72
CA TRP A 185 -1.07 6.88 -33.87
C TRP A 185 -1.63 5.58 -34.48
N ASP A 186 -2.95 5.44 -34.56
CA ASP A 186 -3.64 4.38 -35.30
C ASP A 186 -3.86 4.84 -36.75
N GLN A 187 -3.07 4.30 -37.69
CA GLN A 187 -3.21 4.62 -39.11
C GLN A 187 -4.56 4.17 -39.71
N THR A 188 -5.20 3.13 -39.16
CA THR A 188 -6.47 2.63 -39.69
C THR A 188 -7.62 3.55 -39.30
N ARG A 189 -7.61 4.03 -38.06
CA ARG A 189 -8.67 4.89 -37.52
C ARG A 189 -8.36 6.38 -37.59
N GLN A 190 -7.14 6.75 -37.99
CA GLN A 190 -6.65 8.12 -38.10
C GLN A 190 -6.80 8.90 -36.79
N LYS A 191 -6.43 8.29 -35.67
CA LYS A 191 -6.55 8.84 -34.31
C LYS A 191 -5.43 8.37 -33.41
N HIS A 192 -5.11 9.13 -32.37
CA HIS A 192 -4.23 8.65 -31.31
C HIS A 192 -4.98 7.75 -30.33
N TYR A 193 -4.28 6.75 -29.81
CA TYR A 193 -4.73 5.92 -28.69
C TYR A 193 -3.60 5.63 -27.71
N TYR A 194 -3.93 5.22 -26.51
CA TYR A 194 -3.00 4.55 -25.61
C TYR A 194 -3.54 3.19 -25.20
N LEU A 195 -2.62 2.34 -24.74
CA LEU A 195 -2.93 0.97 -24.33
C LEU A 195 -3.09 0.90 -22.82
N THR A 196 -4.13 0.20 -22.40
CA THR A 196 -4.24 -0.37 -21.06
C THR A 196 -4.15 -1.90 -21.17
N PRO A 197 -4.14 -2.64 -20.04
CA PRO A 197 -4.21 -4.09 -20.08
C PRO A 197 -5.42 -4.63 -20.86
N ILE A 198 -6.55 -3.91 -20.83
CA ILE A 198 -7.81 -4.37 -21.44
C ILE A 198 -8.20 -3.58 -22.68
N TYR A 199 -7.82 -2.30 -22.79
CA TYR A 199 -8.38 -1.40 -23.80
C TYR A 199 -7.32 -0.76 -24.69
N TYR A 200 -7.71 -0.49 -25.93
CA TYR A 200 -7.26 0.67 -26.69
C TYR A 200 -8.16 1.85 -26.30
N ILE A 201 -7.59 2.91 -25.76
CA ILE A 201 -8.33 4.13 -25.38
C ILE A 201 -7.91 5.26 -26.31
N TYR A 202 -8.84 5.77 -27.10
CA TYR A 202 -8.59 6.82 -28.08
C TYR A 202 -8.72 8.21 -27.48
N GLU A 203 -8.15 9.21 -28.15
CA GLU A 203 -8.19 10.63 -27.72
C GLU A 203 -9.61 11.20 -27.59
N ASP A 204 -10.59 10.60 -28.28
CA ASP A 204 -12.01 10.96 -28.19
C ASP A 204 -12.75 10.23 -27.04
N GLY A 205 -12.03 9.47 -26.22
CA GLY A 205 -12.57 8.70 -25.09
C GLY A 205 -13.20 7.37 -25.48
N SER A 206 -13.24 7.01 -26.78
CA SER A 206 -13.71 5.69 -27.20
C SER A 206 -12.77 4.58 -26.73
N LYS A 207 -13.36 3.45 -26.33
CA LYS A 207 -12.65 2.29 -25.79
C LYS A 207 -12.92 1.07 -26.65
N ILE A 208 -11.86 0.37 -27.05
CA ILE A 208 -11.97 -0.90 -27.78
C ILE A 208 -11.24 -1.97 -26.97
N VAL A 209 -11.91 -3.08 -26.68
CA VAL A 209 -11.30 -4.21 -25.97
C VAL A 209 -10.17 -4.81 -26.81
N ARG A 210 -9.00 -5.03 -26.20
CA ARG A 210 -7.91 -5.80 -26.79
C ARG A 210 -8.36 -7.26 -26.92
N LYS A 211 -8.40 -7.75 -28.16
CA LYS A 211 -8.58 -9.17 -28.46
C LYS A 211 -7.27 -9.92 -28.27
#